data_AF-G8LYD6-F1
#
_entry.id   AF-G8LYD6-F1
#
_cell.length_a   1.000
_cell.length_b   1.000
_cell.length_c   1.000
_cell.angle_alpha   90.00
_cell.angle_beta   90.00
_cell.angle_gamma   90.00
#
_symmetry.space_group_name_H-M   'P 1'
#
loop_
_entity.id
_entity.type
_entity.pdbx_description
1 polymer ?
#
loop_
_entity_poly.entity_id
_entity_poly.type
_entity_poly.pdbx_seq_one_letter_code
_entity_poly.pdbx_strand_id
1 'polypeptide(L)'
;MGKKSDIISIENVTYEEVKSFLLMEYGLKIQENQTCQVLGMHIDLQDLGYAYDYARDFLEKEALEEEHPFYKEVDMRNFNIVVDICTQPWRPCNDFMPIIADQMGRHISFKFKTKVVIAFENGEIPFCMYDKGIKIKDLKEYYKDYLKGKAWQPTEIVGM
;
A
#
# COMPACT_ATOMS: atom_id res chain seq x y z
N MET A 1 -29.39 -24.23 1.70
CA MET A 1 -29.06 -23.34 2.84
C MET A 1 -27.70 -22.72 2.56
N GLY A 2 -27.68 -21.55 1.90
CA GLY A 2 -26.44 -20.83 1.65
C GLY A 2 -25.96 -20.19 2.95
N LYS A 3 -24.71 -20.44 3.34
CA LYS A 3 -24.07 -19.70 4.42
C LYS A 3 -24.09 -18.23 4.03
N LYS A 4 -24.83 -17.40 4.76
CA LYS A 4 -24.62 -15.96 4.78
C LYS A 4 -23.15 -15.76 5.12
N SER A 5 -22.37 -15.25 4.17
CA SER A 5 -21.05 -14.74 4.48
C SER A 5 -21.27 -13.57 5.42
N ASP A 6 -20.91 -13.76 6.69
CA ASP A 6 -20.85 -12.67 7.65
C ASP A 6 -19.86 -11.65 7.08
N ILE A 7 -20.39 -10.59 6.48
CA ILE A 7 -19.64 -9.38 6.19
C ILE A 7 -19.38 -8.78 7.58
N ILE A 8 -18.30 -9.25 8.20
CA ILE A 8 -17.74 -8.63 9.39
C ILE A 8 -17.43 -7.21 8.95
N SER A 9 -18.24 -6.25 9.40
CA SER A 9 -17.96 -4.84 9.25
C SER A 9 -16.61 -4.57 9.90
N ILE A 10 -15.57 -4.50 9.07
CA ILE A 10 -14.30 -3.92 9.46
C ILE A 10 -14.67 -2.51 9.88
N GLU A 11 -14.49 -2.14 11.15
CA GLU A 11 -14.59 -0.74 11.58
C GLU A 11 -13.74 0.06 10.60
N ASN A 12 -14.37 1.01 9.87
CA ASN A 12 -13.71 1.74 8.81
C ASN A 12 -12.58 2.58 9.41
N VAL A 13 -11.37 2.02 9.42
CA VAL A 13 -10.16 2.73 9.79
C VAL A 13 -10.05 3.93 8.88
N THR A 14 -10.07 5.11 9.47
CA THR A 14 -10.08 6.36 8.74
C THR A 14 -8.67 6.75 8.30
N TYR A 15 -8.60 7.48 7.19
CA TYR A 15 -7.37 8.13 6.73
C TYR A 15 -6.66 8.89 7.86
N GLU A 16 -7.42 9.66 8.66
CA GLU A 16 -6.87 10.49 9.73
C GLU A 16 -6.27 9.68 10.88
N GLU A 17 -6.82 8.51 11.20
CA GLU A 17 -6.28 7.62 12.22
C GLU A 17 -4.92 7.06 11.81
N VAL A 18 -4.79 6.60 10.56
CA VAL A 18 -3.52 6.07 10.04
C VAL A 18 -2.48 7.16 9.89
N LYS A 19 -2.89 8.34 9.42
CA LYS A 19 -2.02 9.51 9.36
C LYS A 19 -1.49 9.90 10.74
N SER A 20 -2.36 10.01 11.73
CA SER A 20 -1.98 10.32 13.12
C SER A 20 -1.01 9.29 13.69
N PHE A 21 -1.27 8.01 13.42
CA PHE A 21 -0.37 6.92 13.82
C PHE A 21 1.01 7.04 13.16
N LEU A 22 1.07 7.29 11.85
CA LEU A 22 2.34 7.46 11.15
C LEU A 22 3.12 8.68 11.68
N LEU A 23 2.42 9.77 12.00
CA LEU A 23 3.00 10.96 12.63
C LEU A 23 3.64 10.66 13.98
N MET A 24 2.93 9.94 14.84
CA MET A 24 3.42 9.62 16.18
C MET A 24 4.55 8.58 16.18
N GLU A 25 4.39 7.48 15.45
CA GLU A 25 5.31 6.34 15.52
C GLU A 25 6.60 6.56 14.72
N TYR A 26 6.50 7.24 13.57
CA TYR A 26 7.65 7.49 12.70
C TYR A 26 8.22 8.91 12.84
N GLY A 27 7.70 9.70 13.79
CA GLY A 27 8.15 11.07 14.04
C GLY A 27 8.01 11.98 12.82
N LEU A 28 6.98 11.72 12.01
CA LEU A 28 6.80 12.40 10.73
C LEU A 28 6.45 13.87 10.95
N LYS A 29 7.11 14.76 10.19
CA LYS A 29 6.74 16.18 10.15
C LYS A 29 5.73 16.41 9.03
N ILE A 30 4.60 17.03 9.35
CA ILE A 30 3.67 17.55 8.35
C ILE A 30 4.28 18.82 7.76
N GLN A 31 4.60 18.80 6.46
CA GLN A 31 4.85 20.05 5.72
C GLN A 31 3.54 20.63 5.18
N GLU A 32 3.54 21.90 4.77
CA GLU A 32 2.36 22.71 4.39
C GLU A 32 1.40 22.05 3.38
N ASN A 33 1.83 20.98 2.69
CA ASN A 33 1.06 20.19 1.73
C ASN A 33 0.68 18.76 2.21
N GLN A 34 0.57 18.53 3.52
CA GLN A 34 0.14 17.25 4.12
C GLN A 34 1.05 16.02 3.90
N THR A 35 2.18 16.17 3.20
CA THR A 35 3.15 15.08 3.02
C THR A 35 3.93 14.81 4.31
N CYS A 36 4.04 13.55 4.69
CA CYS A 36 4.86 13.10 5.81
C CYS A 36 6.27 12.70 5.32
N GLN A 37 7.34 13.01 6.04
CA GLN A 37 8.71 12.63 5.64
C GLN A 37 9.47 11.73 6.62
N VAL A 38 9.84 10.50 6.20
CA VAL A 38 10.78 9.60 6.92
C VAL A 38 12.10 9.57 6.15
N LEU A 39 13.22 9.88 6.80
CA LEU A 39 14.57 9.75 6.20
C LEU A 39 14.72 10.41 4.81
N GLY A 40 14.00 11.51 4.57
CA GLY A 40 14.01 12.22 3.29
C GLY A 40 13.20 11.57 2.16
N MET A 41 12.39 10.55 2.47
CA MET A 41 11.34 10.02 1.61
C MET A 41 10.01 10.70 1.95
N HIS A 42 9.18 10.94 0.94
CA HIS A 42 7.82 11.41 1.11
C HIS A 42 6.89 10.22 1.23
N ILE A 43 5.97 10.31 2.17
CA ILE A 43 4.92 9.34 2.41
C ILE A 43 3.62 10.08 2.22
N ASP A 44 2.83 9.57 1.28
CA ASP A 44 1.48 9.98 1.04
C ASP A 44 0.53 8.85 1.41
N LEU A 45 -0.62 9.23 1.96
CA LEU A 45 -1.69 8.30 2.27
C LEU A 45 -2.83 8.63 1.33
N GLN A 46 -3.40 7.62 0.70
CA GLN A 46 -4.48 7.79 -0.24
C GLN A 46 -5.62 6.83 0.13
N ASP A 47 -6.80 7.39 0.32
CA ASP A 47 -8.04 6.63 0.28
C ASP A 47 -8.51 6.61 -1.17
N LEU A 48 -8.12 5.54 -1.88
CA LEU A 48 -8.49 5.35 -3.28
C LEU A 48 -9.76 4.50 -3.44
N GLY A 49 -10.47 4.15 -2.36
CA GLY A 49 -11.63 3.27 -2.44
C GLY A 49 -12.68 3.79 -3.42
N TYR A 50 -13.03 5.07 -3.31
CA TYR A 50 -13.97 5.72 -4.22
C TYR A 50 -13.44 5.82 -5.66
N ALA A 51 -12.14 6.10 -5.84
CA ALA A 51 -11.53 6.23 -7.16
C ALA A 51 -11.55 4.89 -7.92
N TYR A 52 -11.28 3.78 -7.22
CA TYR A 52 -11.35 2.44 -7.79
C TYR A 52 -12.79 2.00 -8.10
N ASP A 53 -13.75 2.35 -7.24
CA ASP A 53 -15.17 2.11 -7.53
C ASP A 53 -15.63 2.85 -8.78
N TYR A 54 -15.30 4.14 -8.87
CA TYR A 54 -15.60 4.93 -10.06
C TYR A 54 -14.96 4.35 -11.33
N ALA A 55 -13.69 3.96 -11.26
CA ALA A 55 -12.97 3.41 -12.41
C ALA A 55 -13.59 2.09 -12.89
N ARG A 56 -13.94 1.18 -11.99
CA ARG A 56 -14.60 -0.08 -12.37
C ARG A 56 -15.99 0.18 -12.96
N ASP A 57 -16.79 1.01 -12.31
CA ASP A 57 -18.15 1.31 -12.78
C ASP A 57 -18.11 1.96 -14.18
N PHE A 58 -17.08 2.78 -14.46
CA PHE A 58 -16.81 3.32 -15.78
C PHE A 58 -16.44 2.22 -16.80
N LEU A 59 -15.50 1.32 -16.47
CA LEU A 59 -15.12 0.20 -17.34
C LEU A 59 -16.32 -0.69 -17.68
N GLU A 60 -17.14 -1.04 -16.68
CA GLU A 60 -18.36 -1.83 -16.87
C GLU A 60 -19.36 -1.13 -17.78
N LYS A 61 -19.60 0.17 -17.57
CA LYS A 61 -20.54 0.97 -18.35
C LYS A 61 -20.11 1.10 -19.81
N GLU A 62 -18.82 1.29 -20.06
CA GLU A 62 -18.27 1.49 -21.40
C GLU A 62 -17.87 0.16 -22.08
N ALA A 63 -18.13 -0.98 -21.43
CA ALA A 63 -17.75 -2.32 -21.89
C ALA A 63 -16.24 -2.45 -22.22
N LEU A 64 -15.41 -1.78 -21.42
CA LEU A 64 -13.95 -1.81 -21.49
C LEU A 64 -13.42 -2.87 -20.52
N GLU A 65 -12.29 -3.47 -20.88
CA GLU A 65 -11.56 -4.36 -19.98
C GLU A 65 -10.48 -3.58 -19.23
N GLU A 66 -10.27 -3.91 -17.95
CA GLU A 66 -9.03 -3.57 -17.27
C GLU A 66 -7.86 -4.16 -18.07
N GLU A 67 -6.78 -3.43 -18.30
CA GLU A 67 -5.63 -3.96 -19.05
C GLU A 67 -4.53 -4.43 -18.11
N HIS A 68 -4.45 -3.83 -16.94
CA HIS A 68 -3.39 -4.06 -16.00
C HIS A 68 -3.58 -5.42 -15.28
N PRO A 69 -2.64 -6.38 -15.42
CA PRO A 69 -2.80 -7.73 -14.89
C PRO A 69 -3.08 -7.78 -13.38
N PHE A 70 -2.46 -6.88 -12.62
CA PHE A 70 -2.69 -6.77 -11.19
C PHE A 70 -4.13 -6.36 -10.83
N TYR A 71 -4.70 -5.35 -11.50
CA TYR A 71 -6.05 -4.85 -11.19
C TYR A 71 -7.15 -5.81 -11.67
N LYS A 72 -6.85 -6.70 -12.63
CA LYS A 72 -7.73 -7.84 -12.97
C LYS A 72 -7.87 -8.84 -11.83
N GLU A 73 -6.78 -9.12 -11.13
CA GLU A 73 -6.72 -10.17 -10.11
C GLU A 73 -7.07 -9.68 -8.71
N VAL A 74 -6.92 -8.38 -8.46
CA VAL A 74 -7.08 -7.82 -7.13
C VAL A 74 -8.17 -6.78 -7.11
N ASP A 75 -9.22 -7.07 -6.36
CA ASP A 75 -10.28 -6.13 -6.06
C ASP A 75 -9.81 -5.12 -5.00
N MET A 76 -9.38 -3.95 -5.49
CA MET A 76 -8.84 -2.85 -4.69
C MET A 76 -9.85 -2.23 -3.71
N ARG A 77 -11.18 -2.46 -3.88
CA ARG A 77 -12.20 -2.06 -2.89
C ARG A 77 -11.94 -2.65 -1.51
N ASN A 78 -11.26 -3.78 -1.44
CA ASN A 78 -10.94 -4.45 -0.20
C ASN A 78 -9.78 -3.80 0.55
N PHE A 79 -9.15 -2.77 -0.03
CA PHE A 79 -7.99 -2.10 0.54
C PHE A 79 -8.32 -0.64 0.77
N ASN A 80 -8.66 -0.34 2.02
CA ASN A 80 -9.15 0.98 2.41
C ASN A 80 -8.04 2.04 2.43
N ILE A 81 -6.77 1.63 2.38
CA ILE A 81 -5.62 2.50 2.55
C ILE A 81 -4.51 2.09 1.59
N VAL A 82 -4.12 3.04 0.74
CA VAL A 82 -2.90 2.98 -0.05
C VAL A 82 -1.87 3.88 0.61
N VAL A 83 -0.71 3.32 0.89
CA VAL A 83 0.46 4.10 1.33
C VAL A 83 1.38 4.22 0.13
N ASP A 84 1.51 5.44 -0.38
CA ASP A 84 2.46 5.76 -1.43
C ASP A 84 3.74 6.31 -0.81
N ILE A 85 4.88 5.82 -1.28
CA ILE A 85 6.18 6.25 -0.81
C ILE A 85 7.02 6.62 -2.02
N CYS A 86 7.48 7.87 -2.05
CA CYS A 86 8.28 8.39 -3.14
C CYS A 86 9.54 9.10 -2.63
N THR A 87 10.60 9.04 -3.42
CA THR A 87 11.86 9.73 -3.16
C THR A 87 12.60 9.95 -4.46
N GLN A 88 13.50 10.93 -4.48
CA GLN A 88 14.29 11.22 -5.66
C GLN A 88 15.26 10.07 -5.95
N PRO A 89 15.37 9.58 -7.20
CA PRO A 89 16.13 8.36 -7.51
C PRO A 89 17.61 8.39 -7.09
N TRP A 90 18.24 9.57 -7.10
CA TRP A 90 19.65 9.75 -6.75
C TRP A 90 19.92 9.84 -5.24
N ARG A 91 18.87 9.84 -4.39
CA ARG A 91 19.05 9.91 -2.94
C ARG A 91 19.37 8.52 -2.39
N PRO A 92 20.33 8.40 -1.46
CA PRO A 92 20.63 7.12 -0.82
C PRO A 92 19.44 6.47 -0.11
N CYS A 93 18.43 7.25 0.31
CA CYS A 93 17.22 6.69 0.91
C CYS A 93 16.33 5.92 -0.08
N ASN A 94 16.46 6.15 -1.40
CA ASN A 94 15.77 5.39 -2.44
C ASN A 94 16.12 3.90 -2.39
N ASP A 95 17.36 3.59 -2.01
CA ASP A 95 17.83 2.22 -1.86
C ASP A 95 17.09 1.50 -0.74
N PHE A 96 16.75 2.19 0.35
CA PHE A 96 16.06 1.61 1.51
C PHE A 96 14.53 1.67 1.42
N MET A 97 13.99 2.37 0.40
CA MET A 97 12.56 2.60 0.25
C MET A 97 11.74 1.31 0.30
N PRO A 98 12.09 0.21 -0.40
CA PRO A 98 11.29 -1.02 -0.35
C PRO A 98 11.24 -1.68 1.03
N ILE A 99 12.31 -1.57 1.83
CA ILE A 99 12.37 -2.11 3.19
C ILE A 99 11.42 -1.34 4.09
N ILE A 100 11.52 -0.02 4.05
CA ILE A 100 10.74 0.85 4.92
C ILE A 100 9.26 0.74 4.57
N ALA A 101 8.94 0.67 3.28
CA ALA A 101 7.60 0.45 2.78
C ALA A 101 7.01 -0.89 3.27
N ASP A 102 7.77 -1.98 3.19
CA ASP A 102 7.34 -3.31 3.66
C ASP A 102 7.04 -3.32 5.17
N GLN A 103 7.93 -2.71 5.97
CA GLN A 103 7.74 -2.64 7.42
C GLN A 103 6.56 -1.74 7.80
N MET A 104 6.40 -0.62 7.10
CA MET A 104 5.30 0.30 7.31
C MET A 104 3.94 -0.33 7.00
N GLY A 105 3.81 -1.00 5.85
CA GLY A 105 2.58 -1.69 5.45
C GLY A 105 2.18 -2.77 6.44
N ARG A 106 3.16 -3.58 6.88
CA ARG A 106 2.96 -4.57 7.93
C ARG A 106 2.47 -3.93 9.23
N HIS A 107 3.12 -2.85 9.67
CA HIS A 107 2.83 -2.21 10.94
C HIS A 107 1.42 -1.59 10.97
N ILE A 108 1.06 -0.82 9.93
CA ILE A 108 -0.29 -0.25 9.77
C ILE A 108 -1.33 -1.36 9.77
N SER A 109 -1.14 -2.37 8.91
CA SER A 109 -2.09 -3.49 8.79
C SER A 109 -2.27 -4.24 10.12
N PHE A 110 -1.19 -4.46 10.87
CA PHE A 110 -1.24 -5.11 12.17
C PHE A 110 -1.95 -4.26 13.23
N LYS A 111 -1.63 -2.95 13.29
CA LYS A 111 -2.16 -2.02 14.28
C LYS A 111 -3.66 -1.85 14.14
N PHE A 112 -4.10 -1.62 12.92
CA PHE A 112 -5.49 -1.27 12.60
C PHE A 112 -6.34 -2.46 12.19
N LYS A 113 -5.77 -3.68 12.20
CA LYS A 113 -6.45 -4.92 11.78
C LYS A 113 -7.13 -4.81 10.41
N THR A 114 -6.51 -4.05 9.52
CA THR A 114 -7.03 -3.70 8.19
C THR A 114 -6.14 -4.23 7.07
N LYS A 115 -6.69 -4.24 5.86
CA LYS A 115 -5.97 -4.54 4.64
C LYS A 115 -5.26 -3.28 4.14
N VAL A 116 -3.99 -3.43 3.76
CA VAL A 116 -3.14 -2.32 3.31
C VAL A 116 -2.46 -2.71 2.01
N VAL A 117 -2.43 -1.78 1.05
CA VAL A 117 -1.55 -1.86 -0.12
C VAL A 117 -0.44 -0.83 0.03
N ILE A 118 0.78 -1.28 -0.20
CA ILE A 118 1.92 -0.41 -0.41
C ILE A 118 2.09 -0.24 -1.91
N ALA A 119 2.23 0.99 -2.37
CA ALA A 119 2.51 1.32 -3.75
C ALA A 119 3.63 2.36 -3.85
N PHE A 120 4.19 2.49 -5.06
CA PHE A 120 5.17 3.51 -5.42
C PHE A 120 4.68 4.32 -6.62
N GLU A 121 5.36 5.44 -6.90
CA GLU A 121 5.09 6.32 -8.04
C GLU A 121 3.62 6.80 -8.06
N ASN A 122 3.15 7.40 -6.97
CA ASN A 122 1.78 7.92 -6.85
C ASN A 122 0.71 6.83 -6.98
N GLY A 123 1.01 5.62 -6.53
CA GLY A 123 0.06 4.50 -6.55
C GLY A 123 0.08 3.66 -7.83
N GLU A 124 0.86 4.03 -8.85
CA GLU A 124 0.93 3.30 -10.13
C GLU A 124 1.62 1.93 -10.01
N ILE A 125 2.49 1.76 -9.02
CA ILE A 125 3.28 0.53 -8.84
C ILE A 125 2.92 -0.14 -7.51
N PRO A 126 1.89 -1.00 -7.48
CA PRO A 126 1.60 -1.86 -6.33
C PRO A 126 2.77 -2.75 -5.95
N PHE A 127 3.26 -2.67 -4.72
CA PHE A 127 4.46 -3.40 -4.29
C PHE A 127 4.13 -4.62 -3.42
N CYS A 128 3.31 -4.45 -2.39
CA CYS A 128 2.92 -5.54 -1.50
C CYS A 128 1.59 -5.27 -0.80
N MET A 129 0.98 -6.36 -0.33
CA MET A 129 -0.33 -6.36 0.31
C MET A 129 -0.28 -7.05 1.66
N TYR A 130 -0.99 -6.48 2.63
CA TYR A 130 -1.08 -7.03 3.98
C TYR A 130 -2.52 -7.16 4.44
N ASP A 131 -2.77 -8.15 5.29
CA ASP A 131 -4.00 -8.32 6.07
C ASP A 131 -3.62 -8.65 7.52
N LYS A 132 -4.02 -7.79 8.46
CA LYS A 132 -3.74 -7.92 9.91
C LYS A 132 -2.26 -8.15 10.23
N GLY A 133 -1.36 -7.55 9.46
CA GLY A 133 0.10 -7.68 9.61
C GLY A 133 0.73 -8.88 8.90
N ILE A 134 -0.06 -9.71 8.23
CA ILE A 134 0.43 -10.83 7.42
C ILE A 134 0.53 -10.36 5.97
N LYS A 135 1.67 -10.59 5.32
CA LYS A 135 1.81 -10.32 3.89
C LYS A 135 1.01 -11.35 3.10
N ILE A 136 0.01 -10.90 2.35
CA ILE A 136 -0.90 -11.76 1.57
C ILE A 136 -0.53 -11.84 0.09
N LYS A 137 0.15 -10.81 -0.45
CA LYS A 137 0.68 -10.80 -1.81
C LYS A 137 1.99 -10.02 -1.84
N ASP A 138 3.02 -10.62 -2.45
CA ASP A 138 4.29 -9.97 -2.73
C ASP A 138 4.40 -9.81 -4.25
N LEU A 139 4.47 -8.56 -4.74
CA LEU A 139 4.44 -8.26 -6.17
C LEU A 139 5.84 -7.96 -6.71
N LYS A 140 6.89 -8.23 -5.94
CA LYS A 140 8.27 -7.96 -6.37
C LYS A 140 8.64 -8.55 -7.71
N GLU A 141 8.23 -9.79 -7.97
CA GLU A 141 8.56 -10.44 -9.24
C GLU A 141 7.86 -9.76 -10.44
N TYR A 142 6.67 -9.19 -10.24
CA TYR A 142 5.98 -8.41 -11.27
C TYR A 142 6.73 -7.12 -11.60
N TYR A 143 7.42 -6.53 -10.62
CA TYR A 143 8.11 -5.24 -10.76
C TYR A 143 9.64 -5.36 -10.63
N LYS A 144 10.20 -6.53 -10.94
CA LYS A 144 11.63 -6.81 -10.78
C LYS A 144 12.52 -5.85 -11.55
N ASP A 145 12.10 -5.46 -12.75
CA ASP A 145 12.83 -4.50 -13.58
C ASP A 145 12.81 -3.08 -12.97
N TYR A 146 11.68 -2.66 -12.40
CA TYR A 146 11.56 -1.39 -11.68
C TYR A 146 12.42 -1.38 -10.39
N LEU A 147 12.50 -2.52 -9.71
CA LEU A 147 13.28 -2.67 -8.47
C LEU A 147 14.78 -2.86 -8.71
N LYS A 148 15.22 -3.03 -9.97
CA LYS A 148 16.62 -3.27 -10.30
C LYS A 148 17.51 -2.11 -9.87
N GLY A 149 18.50 -2.40 -9.03
CA GLY A 149 19.45 -1.40 -8.53
C GLY A 149 19.00 -0.67 -7.26
N LYS A 150 17.78 -0.88 -6.77
CA LYS A 150 17.38 -0.47 -5.41
C LYS A 150 17.91 -1.49 -4.40
N ALA A 151 18.41 -1.06 -3.23
CA ALA A 151 18.94 -2.00 -2.25
C ALA A 151 17.81 -2.84 -1.63
N TRP A 152 17.73 -4.11 -2.01
CA TRP A 152 16.99 -5.05 -1.19
C TRP A 152 17.54 -6.48 -1.19
N GLN A 153 17.76 -7.00 0.03
CA GLN A 153 17.70 -8.41 0.36
C GLN A 153 16.72 -8.63 1.52
N PRO A 154 15.78 -9.57 1.43
CA PRO A 154 15.25 -10.24 2.61
C PRO A 154 16.30 -11.25 3.07
N THR A 155 16.72 -11.19 4.33
CA THR A 155 17.15 -12.42 4.98
C THR A 155 15.94 -13.36 4.96
N GLU A 156 16.09 -14.54 4.36
CA GLU A 156 15.21 -15.66 4.65
C GLU A 156 15.04 -15.71 6.16
N ILE A 157 13.80 -15.63 6.66
CA ILE A 157 13.53 -16.14 8.00
C ILE A 157 13.67 -17.66 7.85
N VAL A 158 14.91 -18.14 7.92
CA VAL A 158 15.19 -19.53 8.25
C VAL A 158 14.56 -19.73 9.62
N GLY A 159 13.57 -20.62 9.67
CA GLY A 159 12.70 -20.78 10.84
C GLY A 159 13.47 -20.89 12.16
N MET A 160 12.93 -20.23 13.18
CA MET A 160 13.08 -20.57 14.59
C MET A 160 11.73 -20.39 15.27
#